data_AF-A0A428BI11-F1
#
_entry.id   AF-A0A428BI11-F1
#
_cell.length_a   1.000
_cell.length_b   1.000
_cell.length_c   1.000
_cell.angle_alpha   90.00
_cell.angle_beta   90.00
_cell.angle_gamma   90.00
#
_symmetry.space_group_name_H-M   'P 1'
#
loop_
_entity.id
_entity.type
_entity.pdbx_description
1 polymer ?
#
loop_
_entity_poly.entity_id
_entity_poly.type
_entity_poly.pdbx_seq_one_letter_code
_entity_poly.pdbx_strand_id
1 'polypeptide(L)'
;MANLSEANGTVYIKASNIKTIEYFLYIQEESNKYTYYPTQIVGNNDSISELVSSQTIEVDDYFLFTSGFDAEGCWCFENNLNDFFDCTLYQDTDEELTRKMKKYVRKYDIQFQFEYVDAEASQNFIKEQKAIITYDSETAGLSIDIETIKEVPYTVDNLIDYDFYEPDEIVSIQFLLDYYYDYCRGNDFYLKHKDEIIPILKKQKEKEEVYFFLESLESSIPELKEFVEKNKE
;
A
#
# COMPACT_ATOMS: atom_id res chain seq x y z
N MET A 1 -4.71 -14.66 -12.02
CA MET A 1 -4.88 -13.43 -11.25
C MET A 1 -3.66 -13.37 -10.34
N ALA A 2 -2.88 -12.29 -10.43
CA ALA A 2 -1.82 -12.05 -9.46
C ALA A 2 -2.47 -11.62 -8.14
N ASN A 3 -1.80 -11.86 -7.02
CA ASN A 3 -2.26 -11.33 -5.75
C ASN A 3 -1.86 -9.86 -5.67
N LEU A 4 -2.74 -9.05 -5.08
CA LEU A 4 -2.52 -7.63 -4.88
C LEU A 4 -1.67 -7.44 -3.64
N SER A 5 -0.67 -6.57 -3.75
CA SER A 5 -0.04 -5.99 -2.57
C SER A 5 -0.59 -4.58 -2.33
N GLU A 6 -0.55 -4.16 -1.08
CA GLU A 6 -0.95 -2.81 -0.66
C GLU A 6 0.31 -2.07 -0.23
N ALA A 7 0.58 -0.93 -0.87
CA ALA A 7 1.71 -0.08 -0.54
C ALA A 7 1.25 1.31 -0.16
N ASN A 8 1.73 1.83 0.97
CA ASN A 8 1.44 3.18 1.42
C ASN A 8 2.72 3.85 1.91
N GLY A 9 2.78 5.18 1.80
CA GLY A 9 3.95 5.91 2.27
C GLY A 9 4.00 7.35 1.81
N THR A 10 5.22 7.86 1.66
CA THR A 10 5.49 9.24 1.24
C THR A 10 6.23 9.24 -0.09
N VAL A 11 5.80 10.13 -0.99
CA VAL A 11 6.50 10.43 -2.23
C VAL A 11 7.08 11.85 -2.18
N TYR A 12 8.32 11.96 -2.62
CA TYR A 12 9.02 13.22 -2.81
C TYR A 12 9.29 13.41 -4.30
N ILE A 13 8.94 14.58 -4.83
CA ILE A 13 9.16 14.91 -6.24
C ILE A 13 10.05 16.15 -6.31
N LYS A 14 11.23 15.98 -6.90
CA LYS A 14 12.22 17.03 -7.09
C LYS A 14 12.30 17.43 -8.56
N ALA A 15 12.15 18.73 -8.84
CA ALA A 15 12.33 19.29 -10.18
C ALA A 15 12.89 20.71 -10.13
N SER A 16 13.54 21.16 -11.20
CA SER A 16 14.06 22.53 -11.33
C SER A 16 12.98 23.60 -11.54
N ASN A 17 11.73 23.19 -11.82
CA ASN A 17 10.60 24.10 -11.90
C ASN A 17 9.31 23.45 -11.39
N ILE A 18 8.48 24.26 -10.73
CA ILE A 18 7.22 23.82 -10.13
C ILE A 18 6.18 23.32 -11.15
N LYS A 19 6.18 23.84 -12.38
CA LYS A 19 5.27 23.39 -13.44
C LYS A 19 5.54 21.96 -13.89
N THR A 20 6.78 21.49 -13.83
CA THR A 20 7.11 20.09 -14.13
C THR A 20 6.43 19.17 -13.13
N ILE A 21 6.43 19.52 -11.84
CA ILE A 21 5.74 18.76 -10.79
C ILE A 21 4.23 18.80 -11.02
N GLU A 22 3.66 19.99 -11.23
CA GLU A 22 2.23 20.17 -11.47
C GLU A 22 1.74 19.34 -12.68
N TYR A 23 2.45 19.43 -13.81
CA TYR A 23 2.10 18.66 -15.00
C TYR A 23 2.31 17.16 -14.82
N PHE A 24 3.33 16.74 -14.08
CA PHE A 24 3.53 15.33 -13.77
C PHE A 24 2.32 14.78 -13.00
N LEU A 25 1.86 15.47 -11.95
CA LEU A 25 0.71 15.05 -11.16
C LEU A 25 -0.58 15.02 -11.99
N TYR A 26 -0.80 16.00 -12.88
CA TYR A 26 -1.95 15.97 -13.80
C TYR A 26 -1.92 14.75 -14.73
N ILE A 27 -0.74 14.43 -15.28
CA ILE A 27 -0.61 13.26 -16.16
C ILE A 27 -0.86 11.98 -15.37
N GLN A 28 -0.30 11.88 -14.17
CA GLN A 28 -0.44 10.73 -13.28
C GLN A 28 -1.91 10.47 -12.91
N GLU A 29 -2.65 11.50 -12.49
CA GLU A 29 -4.09 11.38 -12.20
C GLU A 29 -4.89 10.90 -13.42
N GLU A 30 -4.59 11.42 -14.62
CA GLU A 30 -5.24 10.97 -15.85
C GLU A 30 -4.89 9.51 -16.19
N SER A 31 -3.63 9.11 -16.03
CA SER A 31 -3.18 7.73 -16.26
C SER A 31 -3.84 6.73 -15.29
N ASN A 32 -4.08 7.13 -14.03
CA ASN A 32 -4.72 6.27 -13.03
C ASN A 32 -6.14 5.81 -13.44
N LYS A 33 -6.85 6.57 -14.28
CA LYS A 33 -8.20 6.21 -14.74
C LYS A 33 -8.25 4.94 -15.59
N TYR A 34 -7.10 4.50 -16.10
CA TYR A 34 -6.99 3.40 -17.07
C TYR A 34 -6.02 2.30 -16.64
N THR A 35 -5.32 2.46 -15.51
CA THR A 35 -4.42 1.43 -14.98
C THR A 35 -5.17 0.41 -14.13
N TYR A 36 -4.67 -0.83 -14.11
CA TYR A 36 -5.23 -1.89 -13.28
C TYR A 36 -4.71 -1.84 -11.84
N TYR A 37 -3.50 -1.31 -11.63
CA TYR A 37 -2.90 -1.12 -10.32
C TYR A 37 -2.58 0.37 -10.15
N PRO A 38 -3.48 1.16 -9.55
CA PRO A 38 -3.30 2.61 -9.44
C PRO A 38 -2.27 2.98 -8.36
N THR A 39 -1.64 4.14 -8.55
CA THR A 39 -0.78 4.79 -7.54
C THR A 39 -1.36 6.16 -7.27
N GLN A 40 -2.06 6.34 -6.16
CA GLN A 40 -2.74 7.58 -5.82
C GLN A 40 -1.80 8.51 -5.04
N ILE A 41 -1.31 9.56 -5.70
CA ILE A 41 -0.51 10.63 -5.05
C ILE A 41 -1.40 11.83 -4.70
N VAL A 42 -2.38 12.12 -5.54
CA VAL A 42 -3.31 13.25 -5.39
C VAL A 42 -4.58 12.73 -4.71
N GLY A 43 -5.02 13.36 -3.62
CA GLY A 43 -6.25 12.98 -2.93
C GLY A 43 -7.49 13.18 -3.82
N ASN A 44 -8.53 12.37 -3.60
CA ASN A 44 -9.81 12.56 -4.28
C ASN A 44 -10.40 13.93 -3.90
N ASN A 45 -10.63 14.78 -4.90
CA ASN A 45 -11.18 16.16 -4.82
C ASN A 45 -10.17 17.30 -4.59
N ASP A 46 -8.87 17.04 -4.58
CA ASP A 46 -7.88 18.11 -4.46
C ASP A 46 -7.62 18.77 -5.81
N SER A 47 -7.62 20.11 -5.82
CA SER A 47 -7.08 20.84 -6.96
C SER A 47 -5.57 20.62 -7.00
N ILE A 48 -5.04 19.94 -8.03
CA ILE A 48 -3.60 19.69 -8.17
C ILE A 48 -2.77 20.97 -8.00
N SER A 49 -3.24 22.09 -8.54
CA SER A 49 -2.56 23.37 -8.38
C SER A 49 -2.50 23.86 -6.92
N GLU A 50 -3.57 23.67 -6.15
CA GLU A 50 -3.61 23.99 -4.72
C GLU A 50 -2.71 23.03 -3.92
N LEU A 51 -2.76 21.74 -4.24
CA LEU A 51 -1.91 20.70 -3.64
C LEU A 51 -0.44 21.02 -3.83
N VAL A 52 -0.01 21.27 -5.08
CA VAL A 52 1.37 21.64 -5.41
C VAL A 52 1.76 22.92 -4.69
N SER A 53 0.90 23.94 -4.65
CA SER A 53 1.21 25.20 -3.99
C SER A 53 1.41 25.08 -2.48
N SER A 54 0.71 24.14 -1.83
CA SER A 54 0.74 23.97 -0.37
C SER A 54 1.79 22.96 0.10
N GLN A 55 2.16 22.01 -0.74
CA GLN A 55 3.07 20.90 -0.40
C GLN A 55 4.44 20.98 -1.09
N THR A 56 4.69 22.03 -1.87
CA THR A 56 6.01 22.27 -2.50
C THR A 56 6.78 23.34 -1.75
N ILE A 57 8.03 23.04 -1.41
CA ILE A 57 8.99 24.04 -0.94
C ILE A 57 10.04 24.32 -2.03
N GLU A 58 10.55 25.55 -2.05
CA GLU A 58 11.72 25.93 -2.85
C GLU A 58 12.98 25.73 -2.00
N VAL A 59 13.95 24.98 -2.53
CA VAL A 59 15.23 24.68 -1.89
C VAL A 59 16.34 25.03 -2.87
N ASP A 60 17.04 26.13 -2.60
CA ASP A 60 18.14 26.66 -3.42
C ASP A 60 17.77 26.83 -4.92
N ASP A 61 18.03 25.81 -5.73
CA ASP A 61 17.85 25.78 -7.18
C ASP A 61 16.79 24.77 -7.66
N TYR A 62 16.02 24.17 -6.76
CA TYR A 62 14.95 23.22 -7.09
C TYR A 62 13.70 23.38 -6.22
N PHE A 63 12.63 22.73 -6.68
CA PHE A 63 11.37 22.58 -5.97
C PHE A 63 11.25 21.14 -5.47
N LEU A 64 10.80 20.99 -4.23
CA LEU A 64 10.56 19.70 -3.59
C LEU A 64 9.10 19.63 -3.15
N PHE A 65 8.33 18.79 -3.84
CA PHE A 65 6.98 18.42 -3.46
C PHE A 65 7.00 17.19 -2.55
N THR A 66 6.14 17.15 -1.53
CA THR A 66 6.03 16.03 -0.59
C THR A 66 4.57 15.71 -0.33
N SER A 67 4.15 14.48 -0.61
CA SER A 67 2.78 14.01 -0.36
C SER A 67 2.79 12.58 0.15
N GLY A 68 1.72 12.21 0.85
CA GLY A 68 1.38 10.79 1.03
C GLY A 68 1.00 10.15 -0.32
N PHE A 69 1.11 8.83 -0.39
CA PHE A 69 0.57 8.07 -1.51
C PHE A 69 0.09 6.69 -1.06
N ASP A 70 -0.88 6.16 -1.81
CA ASP A 70 -1.36 4.78 -1.70
C ASP A 70 -1.23 4.11 -3.06
N ALA A 71 -0.86 2.83 -3.11
CA ALA A 71 -0.71 2.10 -4.35
C ALA A 71 -1.08 0.63 -4.19
N GLU A 72 -1.54 0.06 -5.30
CA GLU A 72 -1.68 -1.39 -5.42
C GLU A 72 -0.49 -1.95 -6.22
N GLY A 73 -0.03 -3.14 -5.84
CA GLY A 73 1.08 -3.87 -6.43
C GLY A 73 0.65 -5.18 -7.11
N CYS A 74 1.27 -5.54 -8.24
CA CYS A 74 1.23 -6.92 -8.74
C CYS A 74 2.28 -7.73 -7.96
N TRP A 75 1.86 -8.43 -6.91
CA TRP A 75 2.70 -9.05 -5.87
C TRP A 75 3.54 -8.10 -5.01
N CYS A 76 4.02 -6.99 -5.57
CA CYS A 76 4.70 -5.90 -4.87
C CYS A 76 4.60 -4.62 -5.72
N PHE A 77 4.67 -3.44 -5.07
CA PHE A 77 4.58 -2.14 -5.74
C PHE A 77 5.76 -1.89 -6.70
N GLU A 78 6.96 -2.40 -6.38
CA GLU A 78 8.15 -2.25 -7.22
C GLU A 78 7.95 -2.80 -8.65
N ASN A 79 7.13 -3.85 -8.80
CA ASN A 79 6.83 -4.43 -10.12
C ASN A 79 6.05 -3.46 -11.02
N ASN A 80 5.34 -2.50 -10.43
CA ASN A 80 4.49 -1.55 -11.15
C ASN A 80 5.22 -0.26 -11.53
N LEU A 81 6.42 0.00 -10.99
CA LEU A 81 7.12 1.26 -11.22
C LEU A 81 7.44 1.52 -12.70
N ASN A 82 7.86 0.49 -13.44
CA ASN A 82 8.11 0.64 -14.88
C ASN A 82 6.84 1.05 -15.63
N ASP A 83 5.74 0.32 -15.42
CA ASP A 83 4.46 0.59 -16.07
C ASP A 83 3.91 1.98 -15.67
N PHE A 84 4.06 2.37 -14.40
CA PHE A 84 3.70 3.69 -13.90
C PHE A 84 4.44 4.80 -14.66
N PHE A 85 5.76 4.71 -14.81
CA PHE A 85 6.53 5.71 -15.53
C PHE A 85 6.35 5.64 -17.06
N ASP A 86 6.08 4.47 -17.62
CA ASP A 86 5.73 4.31 -19.04
C ASP A 86 4.40 5.01 -19.36
N CYS A 87 3.38 4.78 -18.54
CA CYS A 87 2.10 5.46 -18.66
C CYS A 87 2.22 6.98 -18.45
N THR A 88 3.04 7.44 -17.51
CA THR A 88 3.11 8.87 -17.19
C THR A 88 4.08 9.67 -18.07
N LEU A 89 5.13 9.08 -18.63
CA LEU A 89 6.14 9.82 -19.41
C LEU A 89 6.16 9.47 -20.90
N TYR A 90 5.87 8.22 -21.26
CA TYR A 90 6.22 7.69 -22.59
C TYR A 90 5.02 7.33 -23.47
N GLN A 91 3.88 6.95 -22.90
CA GLN A 91 2.67 6.63 -23.64
C GLN A 91 2.25 7.77 -24.58
N ASP A 92 1.90 7.43 -25.82
CA ASP A 92 1.64 8.38 -26.92
C ASP A 92 0.19 8.36 -27.42
N THR A 93 -0.64 7.51 -26.83
CA THR A 93 -2.07 7.35 -27.14
C THR A 93 -2.98 8.30 -26.37
N ASP A 94 -2.45 9.16 -25.49
CA ASP A 94 -3.28 10.07 -24.71
C ASP A 94 -3.86 11.22 -25.54
N GLU A 95 -4.81 11.93 -24.93
CA GLU A 95 -5.36 13.15 -25.49
C GLU A 95 -4.30 14.24 -25.72
N GLU A 96 -4.62 15.21 -26.59
CA GLU A 96 -3.68 16.23 -27.04
C GLU A 96 -3.07 17.04 -25.88
N LEU A 97 -3.86 17.36 -24.85
CA LEU A 97 -3.41 18.11 -23.69
C LEU A 97 -2.37 17.31 -22.87
N THR A 98 -2.69 16.07 -22.50
CA THR A 98 -1.78 15.16 -21.79
C THR A 98 -0.48 14.94 -22.55
N ARG A 99 -0.55 14.74 -23.87
CA ARG A 99 0.65 14.62 -24.72
C ARG A 99 1.52 15.89 -24.72
N LYS A 100 0.92 17.08 -24.67
CA LYS A 100 1.67 18.35 -24.54
C LYS A 100 2.33 18.47 -23.17
N MET A 101 1.64 18.07 -22.09
CA MET A 101 2.19 18.06 -20.74
C MET A 101 3.37 17.08 -20.63
N LYS A 102 3.24 15.85 -21.13
CA LYS A 102 4.33 14.86 -21.20
C LYS A 102 5.56 15.39 -21.94
N LYS A 103 5.35 16.07 -23.08
CA LYS A 103 6.43 16.73 -23.83
C LYS A 103 7.07 17.89 -23.08
N TYR A 104 6.35 18.55 -22.18
CA TYR A 104 6.91 19.61 -21.34
C TYR A 104 7.73 19.01 -20.21
N VAL A 105 7.19 18.05 -19.46
CA VAL A 105 7.86 17.37 -18.35
C VAL A 105 9.19 16.78 -18.81
N ARG A 106 9.21 16.07 -19.94
CA ARG A 106 10.41 15.45 -20.52
C ARG A 106 11.52 16.40 -21.00
N LYS A 107 11.35 17.73 -20.88
CA LYS A 107 12.41 18.71 -21.17
C LYS A 107 13.30 19.00 -19.97
N TYR A 108 12.94 18.47 -18.80
CA TYR A 108 13.60 18.77 -17.54
C TYR A 108 13.91 17.48 -16.82
N ASP A 109 15.02 17.48 -16.08
CA ASP A 109 15.31 16.41 -15.15
C ASP A 109 14.26 16.44 -14.02
N ILE A 110 13.80 15.26 -13.64
CA ILE A 110 12.86 15.08 -12.53
C ILE A 110 13.25 13.81 -11.77
N GLN A 111 13.24 13.91 -10.44
CA GLN A 111 13.56 12.82 -9.54
C GLN A 111 12.41 12.56 -8.59
N PHE A 112 12.18 11.29 -8.31
CA PHE A 112 11.19 10.79 -7.37
C PHE A 112 11.91 10.00 -6.29
N GLN A 113 11.44 10.14 -5.06
CA GLN A 113 11.79 9.23 -3.97
C GLN A 113 10.48 8.73 -3.37
N PHE A 114 10.28 7.42 -3.36
CA PHE A 114 9.20 6.78 -2.61
C PHE A 114 9.82 6.16 -1.36
N GLU A 115 9.26 6.45 -0.20
CA GLU A 115 9.53 5.76 1.06
C GLU A 115 8.22 5.14 1.51
N TYR A 116 8.15 3.80 1.53
CA TYR A 116 6.87 3.10 1.63
C TYR A 116 6.96 1.77 2.35
N VAL A 117 5.81 1.32 2.84
CA VAL A 117 5.61 -0.03 3.34
C VAL A 117 4.73 -0.77 2.36
N ASP A 118 5.14 -1.98 1.96
CA ASP A 118 4.41 -2.85 1.04
C ASP A 118 4.09 -4.18 1.74
N ALA A 119 2.84 -4.61 1.67
CA ALA A 119 2.37 -5.82 2.33
C ALA A 119 1.68 -6.76 1.33
N GLU A 120 2.08 -8.03 1.32
CA GLU A 120 1.44 -9.06 0.49
C GLU A 120 1.33 -10.40 1.22
N ALA A 121 0.10 -10.86 1.41
CA ALA A 121 -0.22 -12.03 2.22
C ALA A 121 0.33 -13.33 1.63
N SER A 122 0.28 -13.52 0.30
CA SER A 122 0.65 -14.80 -0.32
C SER A 122 2.15 -15.07 -0.33
N GLN A 123 2.96 -14.02 -0.38
CA GLN A 123 4.42 -14.06 -0.26
C GLN A 123 4.87 -13.94 1.20
N ASN A 124 3.92 -13.71 2.14
CA ASN A 124 4.16 -13.61 3.57
C ASN A 124 5.21 -12.54 3.94
N PHE A 125 5.03 -11.31 3.43
CA PHE A 125 5.91 -10.19 3.77
C PHE A 125 5.16 -8.90 4.11
N ILE A 126 5.81 -8.08 4.91
CA ILE A 126 5.65 -6.63 5.02
C ILE A 126 7.06 -6.04 4.88
N LYS A 127 7.26 -5.15 3.91
CA LYS A 127 8.56 -4.58 3.56
C LYS A 127 8.55 -3.08 3.68
N GLU A 128 9.48 -2.52 4.44
CA GLU A 128 9.86 -1.12 4.32
C GLU A 128 10.84 -0.97 3.17
N GLN A 129 10.51 -0.13 2.20
CA GLN A 129 11.29 0.07 1.00
C GLN A 129 11.50 1.54 0.70
N LYS A 130 12.59 1.80 -0.03
CA LYS A 130 12.90 3.09 -0.62
C LYS A 130 13.18 2.91 -2.09
N ALA A 131 12.47 3.63 -2.95
CA ALA A 131 12.72 3.68 -4.38
C ALA A 131 13.16 5.08 -4.80
N ILE A 132 14.30 5.19 -5.48
CA ILE A 132 14.78 6.43 -6.09
C ILE A 132 14.67 6.29 -7.60
N ILE A 133 13.90 7.18 -8.22
CA ILE A 133 13.70 7.19 -9.67
C ILE A 133 14.20 8.51 -10.22
N THR A 134 15.02 8.46 -11.27
CA THR A 134 15.53 9.66 -11.93
C THR A 134 15.27 9.58 -13.43
N TYR A 135 14.57 10.59 -13.95
CA TYR A 135 14.47 10.85 -15.38
C TYR A 135 15.51 11.90 -15.77
N ASP A 136 16.35 11.54 -16.73
CA ASP A 136 17.39 12.39 -17.32
C ASP A 136 16.90 12.90 -18.68
N SER A 137 16.76 14.21 -18.80
CA SER A 137 16.21 14.86 -20.00
C SER A 137 17.20 14.91 -21.18
N GLU A 138 18.51 14.79 -20.94
CA GLU A 138 19.53 14.77 -21.99
C GLU A 138 19.54 13.42 -22.72
N THR A 139 19.38 12.33 -21.97
CA THR A 139 19.37 10.96 -22.48
C THR A 139 17.96 10.44 -22.78
N ALA A 140 16.93 11.13 -22.27
CA ALA A 140 15.55 10.66 -22.20
C ALA A 140 15.38 9.31 -21.46
N GLY A 141 16.34 8.96 -20.62
CA GLY A 141 16.39 7.69 -19.88
C GLY A 141 15.77 7.79 -18.49
N LEU A 142 15.19 6.68 -18.04
CA LEU A 142 14.72 6.48 -16.68
C LEU A 142 15.65 5.50 -15.96
N SER A 143 16.00 5.81 -14.73
CA SER A 143 16.70 4.90 -13.81
C SER A 143 15.87 4.71 -12.56
N ILE A 144 15.78 3.46 -12.09
CA ILE A 144 15.04 3.06 -10.90
C ILE A 144 16.00 2.26 -10.02
N ASP A 145 16.19 2.72 -8.79
CA ASP A 145 16.97 2.04 -7.76
C ASP A 145 16.06 1.78 -6.56
N ILE A 146 16.08 0.56 -6.03
CA ILE A 146 15.18 0.12 -4.96
C ILE A 146 15.99 -0.56 -3.86
N GLU A 147 15.75 -0.13 -2.64
CA GLU A 147 16.36 -0.66 -1.44
C GLU A 147 15.27 -1.19 -0.50
N THR A 148 15.38 -2.45 -0.08
CA THR A 148 14.61 -2.98 1.05
C THR A 148 15.35 -2.64 2.34
N ILE A 149 14.72 -1.81 3.18
CA ILE A 149 15.26 -1.36 4.46
C ILE A 149 15.04 -2.42 5.53
N LYS A 150 13.81 -2.96 5.57
CA LYS A 150 13.38 -3.97 6.55
C LYS A 150 12.31 -4.86 5.93
N GLU A 151 12.33 -6.13 6.31
CA GLU A 151 11.30 -7.10 5.92
C GLU A 151 10.91 -7.92 7.15
N VAL A 152 9.61 -8.07 7.36
CA VAL A 152 9.03 -8.91 8.41
C VAL A 152 7.92 -9.80 7.82
N PRO A 153 7.54 -10.90 8.48
CA PRO A 153 6.44 -11.75 8.03
C PRO A 153 5.08 -11.05 8.07
N TYR A 154 4.13 -11.50 7.24
CA TYR A 154 2.75 -11.02 7.22
C TYR A 154 1.94 -11.67 8.37
N THR A 155 2.11 -11.15 9.59
CA THR A 155 1.37 -11.59 10.79
C THR A 155 0.46 -10.48 11.28
N VAL A 156 -0.57 -10.83 12.08
CA VAL A 156 -1.49 -9.85 12.67
C VAL A 156 -0.75 -8.78 13.49
N ASP A 157 0.19 -9.18 14.34
CA ASP A 157 0.96 -8.21 15.14
C ASP A 157 1.70 -7.21 14.24
N ASN A 158 2.37 -7.68 13.19
CA ASN A 158 3.10 -6.77 12.29
C ASN A 158 2.14 -5.89 11.50
N LEU A 159 1.01 -6.42 11.02
CA LEU A 159 0.02 -5.64 10.28
C LEU A 159 -0.57 -4.50 11.12
N ILE A 160 -0.78 -4.74 12.42
CA ILE A 160 -1.19 -3.70 13.37
C ILE A 160 -0.03 -2.72 13.63
N ASP A 161 1.19 -3.22 13.86
CA ASP A 161 2.38 -2.36 14.10
C ASP A 161 2.70 -1.43 12.93
N TYR A 162 2.34 -1.82 11.71
CA TYR A 162 2.51 -1.03 10.48
C TYR A 162 1.23 -0.25 10.08
N ASP A 163 0.23 -0.17 10.96
CA ASP A 163 -1.02 0.58 10.76
C ASP A 163 -1.81 0.16 9.49
N PHE A 164 -1.69 -1.09 9.03
CA PHE A 164 -2.53 -1.61 7.94
C PHE A 164 -3.94 -1.95 8.40
N TYR A 165 -4.08 -2.38 9.67
CA TYR A 165 -5.34 -2.82 10.26
C TYR A 165 -5.42 -2.45 11.74
N GLU A 166 -6.62 -2.16 12.21
CA GLU A 166 -6.90 -2.00 13.63
C GLU A 166 -6.99 -3.37 14.33
N PRO A 167 -6.71 -3.45 15.65
CA PRO A 167 -6.66 -4.72 16.39
C PRO A 167 -7.94 -5.57 16.37
N ASP A 168 -9.10 -5.01 16.03
CA ASP A 168 -10.38 -5.71 15.95
C ASP A 168 -10.80 -6.10 14.52
N GLU A 169 -10.06 -5.68 13.49
CA GLU A 169 -10.38 -5.95 12.08
C GLU A 169 -9.87 -7.31 11.61
N ILE A 170 -8.73 -7.75 12.14
CA ILE A 170 -8.04 -8.97 11.72
C ILE A 170 -7.72 -9.87 12.91
N VAL A 171 -7.56 -11.16 12.64
CA VAL A 171 -7.22 -12.15 13.67
C VAL A 171 -6.44 -13.31 13.07
N SER A 172 -5.53 -13.87 13.85
CA SER A 172 -4.91 -15.17 13.60
C SER A 172 -5.12 -16.04 14.82
N ILE A 173 -4.89 -17.34 14.70
CA ILE A 173 -5.00 -18.24 15.85
C ILE A 173 -3.95 -17.87 16.91
N GLN A 174 -2.73 -17.55 16.49
CA GLN A 174 -1.66 -17.16 17.42
C GLN A 174 -2.03 -15.87 18.14
N PHE A 175 -2.46 -14.84 17.39
CA PHE A 175 -2.90 -13.57 17.95
C PHE A 175 -4.07 -13.74 18.93
N LEU A 176 -5.08 -14.53 18.56
CA LEU A 176 -6.23 -14.82 19.43
C LEU A 176 -5.82 -15.58 20.70
N LEU A 177 -4.81 -16.47 20.62
CA LEU A 177 -4.29 -17.17 21.79
C LEU A 177 -3.55 -16.21 22.75
N ASP A 178 -2.81 -15.25 22.20
CA ASP A 178 -1.99 -14.31 22.97
C ASP A 178 -2.82 -13.18 23.59
N TYR A 179 -3.85 -12.70 22.87
CA TYR A 179 -4.67 -11.53 23.26
C TYR A 179 -6.16 -11.86 23.47
N TYR A 180 -6.50 -13.11 23.75
CA TYR A 180 -7.90 -13.61 23.78
C TYR A 180 -8.90 -12.70 24.49
N TYR A 181 -8.58 -12.24 25.70
CA TYR A 181 -9.52 -11.41 26.49
C TYR A 181 -9.72 -10.01 25.91
N ASP A 182 -8.66 -9.44 25.36
CA ASP A 182 -8.70 -8.09 24.80
C ASP A 182 -9.45 -8.11 23.46
N TYR A 183 -9.13 -9.07 22.59
CA TYR A 183 -9.81 -9.24 21.31
C TYR A 183 -11.30 -9.60 21.48
N CYS A 184 -11.64 -10.52 22.39
CA CYS A 184 -13.04 -10.92 22.62
C CYS A 184 -13.80 -10.00 23.59
N ARG A 185 -13.27 -8.83 23.94
CA ARG A 185 -13.96 -7.90 24.84
C ARG A 185 -15.32 -7.51 24.28
N GLY A 186 -16.38 -7.66 25.09
CA GLY A 186 -17.76 -7.38 24.68
C GLY A 186 -18.43 -8.55 23.94
N ASN A 187 -17.72 -9.65 23.71
CA ASN A 187 -18.30 -10.89 23.20
C ASN A 187 -18.50 -11.90 24.34
N ASP A 188 -19.69 -11.90 24.94
CA ASP A 188 -19.99 -12.75 26.12
C ASP A 188 -19.85 -14.25 25.83
N PHE A 189 -20.16 -14.69 24.60
CA PHE A 189 -20.05 -16.09 24.18
C PHE A 189 -18.58 -16.54 24.18
N TYR A 190 -17.76 -15.85 23.36
CA TYR A 190 -16.38 -15.49 23.62
C TYR A 190 -15.78 -15.94 24.96
N LEU A 191 -16.02 -15.04 25.90
CA LEU A 191 -15.40 -15.01 27.21
C LEU A 191 -15.88 -16.17 28.09
N LYS A 192 -17.14 -16.61 27.93
CA LYS A 192 -17.73 -17.72 28.68
C LYS A 192 -17.16 -19.08 28.29
N HIS A 193 -16.85 -19.29 27.01
CA HIS A 193 -16.45 -20.59 26.45
C HIS A 193 -14.95 -20.70 26.15
N LYS A 194 -14.14 -19.84 26.77
CA LYS A 194 -12.69 -19.78 26.55
C LYS A 194 -12.00 -21.13 26.78
N ASP A 195 -12.32 -21.81 27.87
CA ASP A 195 -11.61 -23.02 28.28
C ASP A 195 -11.87 -24.20 27.32
N GLU A 196 -12.98 -24.18 26.60
CA GLU A 196 -13.32 -25.12 25.53
C GLU A 196 -12.74 -24.72 24.18
N ILE A 197 -12.70 -23.42 23.87
CA ILE A 197 -12.22 -22.89 22.58
C ILE A 197 -10.68 -22.94 22.48
N ILE A 198 -9.95 -22.56 23.54
CA ILE A 198 -8.48 -22.51 23.52
C ILE A 198 -7.85 -23.86 23.13
N PRO A 199 -8.29 -25.03 23.66
CA PRO A 199 -7.80 -26.32 23.19
C PRO A 199 -8.03 -26.59 21.70
N ILE A 200 -9.17 -26.16 21.13
CA ILE A 200 -9.47 -26.32 19.70
C ILE A 200 -8.47 -25.52 18.86
N LEU A 201 -8.23 -24.27 19.24
CA LEU A 201 -7.26 -23.38 18.61
C LEU A 201 -5.82 -23.94 18.68
N LYS A 202 -5.40 -24.46 19.84
CA LYS A 202 -4.05 -25.01 20.04
C LYS A 202 -3.73 -26.25 19.19
N LYS A 203 -4.75 -26.99 18.73
CA LYS A 203 -4.57 -28.16 17.85
C LYS A 203 -4.19 -27.78 16.41
N GLN A 204 -4.48 -26.54 15.99
CA GLN A 204 -4.25 -26.12 14.62
C GLN A 204 -2.75 -25.96 14.33
N LYS A 205 -2.36 -26.29 13.10
CA LYS A 205 -0.96 -26.22 12.64
C LYS A 205 -0.61 -24.82 12.15
N GLU A 206 -1.43 -24.28 11.24
CA GLU A 206 -1.28 -22.93 10.72
C GLU A 206 -1.86 -21.96 11.75
N LYS A 207 -1.00 -21.22 12.45
CA LYS A 207 -1.45 -20.32 13.51
C LYS A 207 -1.35 -18.84 13.17
N GLU A 208 -0.49 -18.50 12.20
CA GLU A 208 -0.22 -17.11 11.80
C GLU A 208 -1.09 -16.65 10.63
N GLU A 209 -1.87 -17.55 10.03
CA GLU A 209 -2.78 -17.19 8.94
C GLU A 209 -3.75 -16.09 9.40
N VAL A 210 -3.80 -15.01 8.63
CA VAL A 210 -4.59 -13.83 8.91
C VAL A 210 -5.99 -14.01 8.33
N TYR A 211 -6.99 -13.75 9.16
CA TYR A 211 -8.40 -13.79 8.81
C TYR A 211 -9.04 -12.43 9.06
N PHE A 212 -9.91 -12.00 8.14
CA PHE A 212 -10.78 -10.85 8.33
C PHE A 212 -11.97 -11.27 9.19
N PHE A 213 -12.01 -10.81 10.44
CA PHE A 213 -13.00 -11.17 11.47
C PHE A 213 -12.93 -12.60 12.03
N LEU A 214 -13.50 -12.76 13.23
CA LEU A 214 -13.54 -14.02 13.96
C LEU A 214 -14.36 -15.09 13.23
N GLU A 215 -15.46 -14.71 12.55
CA GLU A 215 -16.33 -15.61 11.80
C GLU A 215 -15.61 -16.31 10.63
N SER A 216 -14.62 -15.64 10.03
CA SER A 216 -13.79 -16.23 8.97
C SER A 216 -12.87 -17.31 9.54
N LEU A 217 -12.26 -17.04 10.70
CA LEU A 217 -11.45 -18.01 11.44
C LEU A 217 -12.31 -19.17 11.97
N GLU A 218 -13.52 -18.89 12.48
CA GLU A 218 -14.50 -19.92 12.86
C GLU A 218 -14.77 -20.86 11.69
N SER A 219 -15.04 -20.28 10.50
CA SER A 219 -15.40 -21.02 9.31
C SER A 219 -14.27 -21.87 8.75
N SER A 220 -13.00 -21.48 9.00
CA SER A 220 -11.83 -22.25 8.57
C SER A 220 -11.50 -23.44 9.48
N ILE A 221 -12.05 -23.47 10.71
CA ILE A 221 -11.80 -24.52 11.70
C ILE A 221 -13.10 -25.30 11.98
N PRO A 222 -13.33 -26.47 11.35
CA PRO A 222 -14.58 -27.22 11.48
C PRO A 222 -15.01 -27.53 12.92
N GLU A 223 -14.05 -27.90 13.79
CA GLU A 223 -14.33 -28.19 15.21
C GLU A 223 -14.80 -26.95 15.98
N LEU A 224 -14.23 -25.77 15.66
CA LEU A 224 -14.64 -24.50 16.28
C LEU A 224 -16.03 -24.10 15.79
N LYS A 225 -16.27 -24.18 14.48
CA LYS A 225 -17.58 -23.89 13.90
C LYS A 225 -18.70 -24.72 14.52
N GLU A 226 -18.52 -26.04 14.61
CA GLU A 226 -19.52 -26.94 15.21
C GLU A 226 -19.77 -26.60 16.69
N PHE A 227 -18.69 -26.29 17.44
CA PHE A 227 -18.81 -25.87 18.83
C PHE A 227 -19.62 -24.58 18.96
N VAL A 228 -19.33 -23.58 18.13
CA VAL A 228 -20.00 -22.28 18.14
C VAL A 228 -21.49 -22.43 17.78
N GLU A 229 -21.82 -23.15 16.71
CA GLU A 229 -23.20 -23.38 16.28
C GLU A 229 -24.03 -24.10 17.35
N LYS A 230 -23.45 -25.10 18.02
CA LYS A 230 -24.15 -25.89 19.05
C LYS A 230 -24.43 -25.13 20.34
N ASN A 231 -23.62 -24.12 20.67
CA ASN A 231 -23.68 -23.42 21.96
C ASN A 231 -24.19 -21.98 21.86
N LYS A 232 -24.43 -21.45 20.65
CA LYS A 232 -25.10 -20.16 20.42
C LYS A 232 -26.64 -20.24 20.51
N GLU A 233 -27.23 -21.45 20.57
CA GLU A 233 -28.66 -21.71 20.87
C GLU A 233 -28.97 -21.64 22.37
#